data_AF-A0A832JTA7-F1
#
_entry.id   AF-A0A832JTA7-F1
#
_cell.length_a   1.000
_cell.length_b   1.000
_cell.length_c   1.000
_cell.angle_alpha   90.00
_cell.angle_beta   90.00
_cell.angle_gamma   90.00
#
_symmetry.space_group_name_H-M   'P 1'
#
loop_
_entity.id
_entity.type
_entity.pdbx_description
1 polymer ?
#
loop_
_entity_poly.entity_id
_entity_poly.type
_entity_poly.pdbx_seq_one_letter_code
_entity_poly.pdbx_strand_id
1 'polypeptide(L)'
;MADTVLLQVRISSALLRRIDELCQEGLFRNRSEAVSDAIRMLLARYSHTSPEARATALYLGGRLGRAGNPEDIVFRAEERGAGVLEE
;
A
#
# COMPACT_ATOMS: atom_id res chain seq x y z
N MET A 1 -22.93 7.56 -0.66
CA MET A 1 -21.62 8.14 -0.28
C MET A 1 -20.70 6.97 0.00
N ALA A 2 -19.48 6.94 -0.55
CA ALA A 2 -18.55 5.86 -0.26
C ALA A 2 -18.18 5.89 1.23
N ASP A 3 -18.05 4.73 1.86
CA ASP A 3 -17.56 4.62 3.23
C ASP A 3 -16.15 5.21 3.32
N THR A 4 -15.95 6.19 4.19
CA THR A 4 -14.63 6.81 4.42
C THR A 4 -14.25 6.71 5.89
N VAL A 5 -12.98 6.40 6.15
CA VAL A 5 -12.40 6.26 7.49
C VAL A 5 -11.29 7.30 7.66
N LEU A 6 -11.21 7.91 8.86
CA LEU A 6 -10.14 8.85 9.18
C LEU A 6 -8.81 8.11 9.34
N LEU A 7 -7.82 8.47 8.52
CA LEU A 7 -6.45 7.97 8.62
C LEU A 7 -5.55 9.00 9.31
N GLN A 8 -5.13 8.72 10.55
CA GLN A 8 -4.14 9.54 11.27
C GLN A 8 -2.75 8.90 11.18
N VAL A 9 -1.81 9.60 10.53
CA VAL A 9 -0.44 9.11 10.31
C VAL A 9 0.58 10.20 10.58
N ARG A 10 1.78 9.79 11.02
CA ARG A 10 2.95 10.68 11.08
C ARG A 10 3.69 10.62 9.74
N ILE A 11 3.82 11.77 9.09
CA ILE A 11 4.55 11.91 7.83
C ILE A 11 5.56 13.05 7.94
N SER A 12 6.59 13.03 7.11
CA SER A 12 7.55 14.13 7.06
C SER A 12 6.88 15.41 6.57
N SER A 13 7.28 16.54 7.13
CA SER A 13 6.79 17.86 6.69
C SER A 13 7.10 18.14 5.22
N ALA A 14 8.23 17.61 4.72
CA ALA A 14 8.61 17.71 3.32
C ALA A 14 7.61 17.02 2.39
N LEU A 15 7.14 15.82 2.74
CA LEU A 15 6.14 15.11 1.92
C LEU A 15 4.79 15.81 1.96
N LEU A 16 4.37 16.32 3.12
CA LEU A 16 3.11 17.07 3.23
C LEU A 16 3.13 18.33 2.36
N ARG A 17 4.26 19.05 2.30
CA ARG A 17 4.42 20.21 1.43
C ARG A 17 4.26 19.86 -0.05
N ARG A 18 4.80 18.73 -0.50
CA ARG A 18 4.60 18.25 -1.87
C ARG A 18 3.13 17.95 -2.18
N ILE A 19 2.42 17.36 -1.23
CA ILE A 19 0.96 17.14 -1.39
C ILE A 19 0.22 18.48 -1.49
N ASP A 20 0.62 19.47 -0.70
CA ASP A 20 0.02 20.81 -0.74
C ASP A 20 0.26 21.52 -2.08
N GLU A 21 1.47 21.43 -2.63
CA GLU A 21 1.82 21.96 -3.95
C GLU A 21 0.89 21.37 -5.03
N LEU A 22 0.71 20.04 -5.04
CA LEU A 22 -0.17 19.37 -5.99
C LEU A 22 -1.65 19.79 -5.84
N CYS A 23 -2.09 20.11 -4.62
CA CYS A 23 -3.43 20.65 -4.40
C CYS A 23 -3.56 22.09 -4.91
N GLN A 24 -2.54 22.92 -4.71
CA GLN A 24 -2.50 24.31 -5.19
C GLN A 24 -2.48 24.40 -6.72
N GLU A 25 -1.81 23.45 -7.37
CA GLU A 25 -1.80 23.29 -8.83
C GLU A 25 -3.14 22.81 -9.40
N GLY A 26 -4.08 22.39 -8.54
CA GLY A 26 -5.40 21.90 -8.93
C GLY A 26 -5.42 20.45 -9.42
N LEU A 27 -4.31 19.71 -9.29
CA LEU A 27 -4.23 18.28 -9.63
C LEU A 27 -5.05 17.42 -8.66
N PHE A 28 -5.19 17.87 -7.42
CA PHE A 28 -6.05 17.25 -6.42
C PHE A 28 -6.91 18.31 -5.73
N ARG A 29 -8.15 17.95 -5.41
CA ARG A 29 -9.12 18.81 -4.71
C ARG A 29 -8.74 19.02 -3.26
N ASN A 30 -8.12 18.01 -2.63
CA ASN A 30 -7.66 18.05 -1.25
C ASN A 30 -6.60 16.98 -0.97
N ARG A 31 -5.96 17.08 0.21
CA ARG A 31 -4.94 16.14 0.68
C ARG A 31 -5.44 14.69 0.76
N SER A 32 -6.70 14.48 1.14
CA SER A 32 -7.27 13.13 1.26
C SER A 32 -7.36 12.42 -0.10
N GLU A 33 -7.70 13.15 -1.16
CA GLU A 33 -7.72 12.64 -2.53
C GLU A 33 -6.31 12.25 -2.98
N ALA A 34 -5.32 13.13 -2.79
CA ALA A 34 -3.92 12.85 -3.12
C ALA A 34 -3.36 11.64 -2.36
N VAL A 35 -3.65 11.53 -1.06
CA VAL A 35 -3.22 10.37 -0.24
C VAL A 35 -3.92 9.09 -0.70
N SER A 36 -5.21 9.16 -1.02
CA SER A 36 -5.96 8.00 -1.51
C SER A 36 -5.39 7.49 -2.84
N ASP A 37 -5.06 8.40 -3.75
CA ASP A 37 -4.44 8.06 -5.04
C ASP A 37 -3.04 7.44 -4.85
N ALA A 38 -2.21 8.05 -3.98
CA ALA A 38 -0.90 7.51 -3.65
C ALA A 38 -0.97 6.08 -3.06
N ILE A 39 -1.96 5.80 -2.20
CA ILE A 39 -2.18 4.46 -1.66
C ILE A 39 -2.64 3.50 -2.76
N ARG A 40 -3.54 3.89 -3.65
CA ARG A 40 -3.95 3.05 -4.80
C ARG A 40 -2.76 2.71 -5.68
N MET A 41 -1.93 3.69 -5.99
CA MET A 41 -0.74 3.50 -6.82
C MET A 41 0.30 2.61 -6.14
N LEU A 42 0.43 2.71 -4.82
CA LEU A 42 1.24 1.79 -4.02
C LEU A 42 0.70 0.35 -4.09
N LEU A 43 -0.61 0.16 -3.91
CA LEU A 43 -1.24 -1.17 -3.96
C LEU A 43 -1.12 -1.79 -5.37
N ALA A 44 -1.38 -1.02 -6.43
CA ALA A 44 -1.24 -1.45 -7.81
C ALA A 44 0.20 -1.88 -8.14
N ARG A 45 1.21 -1.19 -7.60
CA ARG A 45 2.62 -1.57 -7.75
C ARG A 45 2.89 -2.97 -7.17
N TYR A 46 2.24 -3.31 -6.06
CA TYR A 46 2.49 -4.56 -5.34
C TYR A 46 1.41 -5.65 -5.57
N SER A 47 0.38 -5.39 -6.37
CA SER A 47 -0.66 -6.37 -6.72
C SER A 47 -0.18 -7.36 -7.77
N HIS A 48 0.75 -6.96 -8.63
CA HIS A 48 1.35 -7.82 -9.67
C HIS A 48 2.72 -8.38 -9.29
N THR A 49 3.15 -8.17 -8.04
CA THR A 49 4.40 -8.74 -7.56
C THR A 49 4.18 -10.21 -7.24
N SER A 50 4.93 -11.10 -7.89
CA SER A 50 4.85 -12.54 -7.59
C SER A 50 5.18 -12.79 -6.10
N PRO A 51 4.65 -13.86 -5.50
CA PRO A 51 4.97 -14.25 -4.12
C PRO A 51 6.49 -14.27 -3.85
N GLU A 52 7.28 -14.76 -4.79
CA GLU A 52 8.75 -14.82 -4.76
C GLU A 52 9.38 -13.44 -4.80
N ALA A 53 8.92 -12.57 -5.70
CA ALA A 53 9.40 -11.19 -5.78
C ALA A 53 9.07 -10.40 -4.50
N ARG A 54 7.92 -10.68 -3.88
CA ARG A 54 7.52 -10.07 -2.60
C ARG A 54 8.39 -10.58 -1.44
N ALA A 55 8.63 -11.89 -1.35
CA ALA A 55 9.54 -12.47 -0.36
C ALA A 55 10.97 -11.91 -0.50
N THR A 56 11.45 -11.79 -1.73
CA THR A 56 12.79 -11.22 -2.04
C THR A 56 12.87 -9.75 -1.63
N ALA A 57 11.86 -8.94 -1.96
CA ALA A 57 11.83 -7.53 -1.55
C ALA A 57 11.81 -7.36 -0.02
N LEU A 58 11.11 -8.24 0.70
CA LEU A 58 11.07 -8.25 2.16
C LEU A 58 12.40 -8.68 2.77
N TYR A 59 13.07 -9.68 2.18
CA TYR A 59 14.41 -10.12 2.58
C TYR A 59 15.45 -9.01 2.41
N LEU A 60 15.55 -8.44 1.21
CA LEU A 60 16.49 -7.35 0.91
C LEU A 60 16.22 -6.10 1.75
N GLY A 61 14.95 -5.85 2.08
CA GLY A 61 14.55 -4.74 2.95
C GLY A 61 14.78 -4.97 4.44
N GLY A 62 15.31 -6.13 4.86
CA GLY A 62 15.48 -6.49 6.27
C GLY A 62 14.16 -6.63 7.04
N ARG A 63 13.04 -6.82 6.32
CA ARG A 63 11.67 -6.85 6.86
C ARG A 63 11.06 -8.24 6.88
N LEU A 64 11.77 -9.25 6.36
CA LEU A 64 11.30 -10.64 6.29
C LEU A 64 10.86 -11.18 7.66
N GLY A 65 11.61 -10.88 8.72
CA GLY A 65 11.27 -11.34 10.07
C GLY A 65 9.90 -10.87 10.60
N ARG A 66 9.30 -9.82 10.03
CA ARG A 66 7.92 -9.38 10.34
C ARG A 66 6.86 -10.02 9.45
N ALA A 67 7.25 -10.52 8.28
CA ALA A 67 6.33 -11.05 7.28
C ALA A 67 6.17 -12.58 7.33
N GLY A 68 7.07 -13.28 8.04
CA GLY A 68 7.08 -14.74 8.16
C GLY A 68 8.31 -15.35 7.50
N ASN A 69 8.34 -16.68 7.38
CA ASN A 69 9.41 -17.32 6.61
C ASN A 69 9.14 -17.13 5.09
N PRO A 70 10.16 -17.19 4.23
CA PRO A 70 9.98 -17.08 2.78
C PRO A 70 9.05 -18.13 2.20
N GLU A 71 9.05 -19.33 2.78
CA GLU A 71 8.26 -20.47 2.30
C GLU A 71 6.75 -20.23 2.44
N ASP A 72 6.30 -19.62 3.54
CA ASP A 72 4.90 -19.24 3.78
C ASP A 72 4.46 -18.15 2.79
N ILE A 73 5.36 -17.21 2.49
CA ILE A 73 5.07 -16.10 1.57
C ILE A 73 4.98 -16.61 0.14
N VAL A 74 5.78 -17.60 -0.24
CA VAL A 74 5.87 -18.12 -1.61
C VAL A 74 4.85 -19.24 -1.86
N PHE A 75 4.76 -20.22 -0.95
CA PHE A 75 4.02 -21.45 -1.17
C PHE A 75 2.63 -21.48 -0.50
N ARG A 76 2.35 -20.58 0.46
CA ARG A 76 1.01 -20.48 1.12
C ARG A 76 0.22 -19.22 0.74
N ALA A 77 0.68 -18.46 -0.26
CA ALA A 77 0.00 -17.24 -0.71
C ALA A 77 -1.39 -17.51 -1.33
N GLU A 78 -1.64 -18.71 -1.86
CA GLU A 78 -2.89 -19.06 -2.54
C GLU A 78 -4.10 -19.24 -1.60
N GLU A 79 -3.90 -19.52 -0.30
CA GLU A 79 -5.02 -19.81 0.61
C GLU A 79 -5.79 -18.56 1.06
N ARG A 80 -5.25 -17.34 0.87
CA ARG A 80 -5.92 -16.09 1.29
C ARG A 80 -6.73 -15.41 0.18
N GLY A 81 -6.62 -15.87 -1.06
CA GLY A 81 -7.37 -15.34 -2.20
C GLY A 81 -8.77 -15.92 -2.37
N ALA A 82 -9.07 -17.06 -1.72
CA ALA A 82 -10.32 -17.80 -1.90
C ALA A 82 -11.42 -17.46 -0.87
N GLY A 83 -11.15 -16.61 0.12
CA GLY A 83 -12.05 -16.38 1.27
C GLY A 83 -12.84 -15.05 1.27
N VAL A 84 -12.85 -14.27 0.20
CA VAL A 84 -13.55 -12.95 0.16
C VAL A 84 -14.67 -12.93 -0.88
N LEU A 85 -15.34 -14.07 -1.08
CA LEU A 85 -16.58 -14.16 -1.86
C LEU A 85 -17.63 -15.00 -1.11
N GLU A 86 -17.90 -14.66 0.15
CA GLU A 86 -19.17 -15.02 0.81
C GLU A 86 -19.60 -13.87 1.73
N GLU A 87 -20.44 -12.97 1.18
CA GLU A 87 -21.79 -12.59 1.65
C GLU A 87 -22.31 -11.39 0.85
#